data_AF-A0A528C4I3-F1
#
_entry.id   AF-A0A528C4I3-F1
#
_cell.length_a   1.000
_cell.length_b   1.000
_cell.length_c   1.000
_cell.angle_alpha   90.00
_cell.angle_beta   90.00
_cell.angle_gamma   90.00
#
_symmetry.space_group_name_H-M   'P 1'
#
loop_
_entity.id
_entity.type
_entity.pdbx_description
1 polymer ?
#
loop_
_entity_poly.entity_id
_entity_poly.type
_entity_poly.pdbx_seq_one_letter_code
_entity_poly.pdbx_strand_id
1 'polypeptide(L)'
;GTKAYVERIEIRGNDRTRDYVIRREFDVSEGDAFNQVLIQRAKKRLEALDYFEKVEVSTVPGSEPDQVVLVVDVVEKSTGEFSIGAGYSTGGDTSGPSVEGSITERNFLGRGQFIKLSAGGGRNSRDYSFSFTEPYFLGRRIAAGFDVFNRTREYDDYKSETLGATVRFGLPITDNISTQLAYNIAQEKYKLDDDCDPLAGCDISQAVLNGIAESPWLKSSVSLGLVYNTIDDMKNPHEGIFANVTT
;
A
#
# COMPACT_ATOMS: atom_id res chain seq x y z
N GLY A 1 16.08 -8.60 39.87
CA GLY A 1 16.65 -7.24 39.98
C GLY A 1 15.52 -6.24 40.12
N THR A 2 15.82 -5.03 40.61
CA THR A 2 14.88 -3.90 40.70
C THR A 2 14.26 -3.64 39.33
N LYS A 3 12.94 -3.43 39.27
CA LYS A 3 12.26 -3.11 38.01
C LYS A 3 12.63 -1.68 37.63
N ALA A 4 13.14 -1.50 36.41
CA ALA A 4 13.34 -0.17 35.85
C ALA A 4 12.07 0.27 35.11
N TYR A 5 11.79 1.57 35.06
CA TYR A 5 10.67 2.19 34.36
C TYR A 5 11.18 3.16 33.29
N VAL A 6 10.43 3.29 32.21
CA VAL A 6 10.74 4.25 31.14
C VAL A 6 10.31 5.64 31.58
N GLU A 7 11.24 6.55 31.82
CA GLU A 7 10.91 7.94 32.18
C GLU A 7 10.38 8.71 30.98
N ARG A 8 11.11 8.68 29.86
CA ARG A 8 10.71 9.30 28.61
C ARG A 8 11.36 8.63 27.40
N ILE A 9 10.78 8.86 26.22
CA ILE A 9 11.37 8.48 24.93
C ILE A 9 11.87 9.74 24.24
N GLU A 10 13.18 9.83 24.06
CA GLU A 10 13.86 10.92 23.39
C GLU A 10 14.24 10.48 21.97
N ILE A 11 13.76 11.20 20.96
CA ILE A 11 13.99 10.89 19.55
C ILE A 11 14.89 11.97 18.97
N ARG A 12 15.93 11.57 18.22
CA ARG A 12 16.95 12.45 17.66
C ARG A 12 17.27 12.07 16.22
N GLY A 13 17.61 13.07 15.40
CA GLY A 13 18.00 12.88 14.00
C GLY A 13 16.83 12.76 13.01
N ASN A 14 15.60 13.05 13.46
CA ASN A 14 14.38 13.03 12.65
C ASN A 14 13.99 14.45 12.15
N ASP A 15 14.84 15.07 11.33
CA ASP A 15 14.62 16.44 10.86
C ASP A 15 13.40 16.55 9.93
N ARG A 16 13.12 15.52 9.13
CA ARG A 16 12.00 15.46 8.18
C ARG A 16 10.82 14.70 8.76
N THR A 17 11.05 13.55 9.38
CA THR A 17 10.05 12.65 9.95
C THR A 17 9.52 13.19 11.27
N ARG A 18 8.20 13.26 11.39
CA ARG A 18 7.56 13.73 12.62
C ARG A 18 7.76 12.75 13.76
N ASP A 19 8.03 13.24 14.96
CA ASP A 19 8.26 12.43 16.17
C ASP A 19 7.18 11.36 16.40
N TYR A 20 5.92 11.70 16.14
CA TYR A 20 4.81 10.76 16.35
C TYR A 20 4.89 9.51 15.46
N VAL A 21 5.55 9.60 14.30
CA VAL A 21 5.76 8.46 13.38
C VAL A 21 6.74 7.46 13.97
N ILE A 22 7.75 7.92 14.70
CA ILE A 22 8.71 7.06 15.38
C ILE A 22 8.11 6.56 16.70
N ARG A 23 7.49 7.46 17.47
CA ARG A 23 6.90 7.16 18.78
C ARG A 23 5.81 6.08 18.71
N ARG A 24 4.97 6.07 17.66
CA ARG A 24 3.90 5.07 17.49
C ARG A 24 4.39 3.63 17.27
N GLU A 25 5.66 3.43 16.95
CA GLU A 25 6.22 2.08 16.77
C GLU A 25 6.62 1.41 18.08
N PHE A 26 6.64 2.15 19.19
CA PHE A 26 6.88 1.63 20.53
C PHE A 26 5.59 1.08 21.13
N ASP A 27 5.63 -0.17 21.63
CA ASP A 27 4.55 -0.76 22.44
C ASP A 27 4.65 -0.37 23.93
N VAL A 28 5.67 0.42 24.30
CA VAL A 28 5.89 0.93 25.64
C VAL A 28 5.66 2.44 25.64
N SER A 29 4.99 2.92 26.67
CA SER A 29 4.77 4.33 26.94
C SER A 29 5.68 4.83 28.07
N GLU A 30 5.77 6.14 28.19
CA GLU A 30 6.43 6.79 29.31
C GLU A 30 5.67 6.44 30.61
N GLY A 31 6.37 5.94 31.61
CA GLY A 31 5.84 5.38 32.85
C GLY A 31 5.74 3.84 32.86
N ASP A 32 5.85 3.17 31.71
CA ASP A 32 5.77 1.70 31.67
C ASP A 32 7.04 1.04 32.22
N ALA A 33 6.89 -0.20 32.68
CA ALA A 33 8.04 -1.02 33.08
C ALA A 33 8.95 -1.28 31.86
N PHE A 34 10.25 -1.11 32.06
CA PHE A 34 11.25 -1.36 31.04
C PHE A 34 11.21 -2.82 30.59
N ASN A 35 11.04 -3.02 29.28
CA ASN A 35 11.06 -4.33 28.67
C ASN A 35 11.90 -4.32 27.40
N GLN A 36 13.07 -4.96 27.48
CA GLN A 36 14.03 -5.03 26.37
C GLN A 36 13.43 -5.72 25.12
N VAL A 37 12.55 -6.71 25.29
CA VAL A 37 11.92 -7.42 24.16
C VAL A 37 11.03 -6.47 23.35
N LEU A 38 10.24 -5.63 24.04
CA LEU A 38 9.38 -4.64 23.38
C LEU A 38 10.20 -3.56 22.66
N ILE A 39 11.30 -3.13 23.25
CA ILE A 39 12.22 -2.15 22.63
C ILE A 39 12.87 -2.72 21.37
N GLN A 40 13.35 -3.97 21.41
CA GLN A 40 13.91 -4.63 20.24
C GLN A 40 12.86 -4.82 19.12
N ARG A 41 11.61 -5.12 19.49
CA ARG A 41 10.51 -5.18 18.51
C ARG A 41 10.20 -3.81 17.90
N ALA A 42 10.23 -2.74 18.69
CA ALA A 42 10.07 -1.37 18.20
C ALA A 42 11.19 -1.00 17.23
N LYS A 43 12.45 -1.31 17.56
CA LYS A 43 13.61 -1.12 16.67
C LYS A 43 13.41 -1.82 15.32
N LYS A 44 13.03 -3.11 15.33
CA LYS A 44 12.75 -3.86 14.09
C LYS A 44 11.63 -3.23 13.26
N ARG A 45 10.57 -2.70 13.90
CA ARG A 45 9.50 -1.99 13.21
C ARG A 45 9.99 -0.69 12.57
N LEU A 46 10.80 0.09 13.28
CA LEU A 46 11.41 1.31 12.74
C LEU A 46 12.33 1.02 11.54
N GLU A 47 13.12 -0.05 11.60
CA GLU A 47 13.93 -0.50 10.47
C GLU A 47 13.06 -0.94 9.28
N ALA A 48 11.95 -1.63 9.55
CA ALA A 48 10.99 -2.07 8.54
C ALA A 48 10.19 -0.94 7.88
N LEU A 49 10.10 0.26 8.50
CA LEU A 49 9.50 1.43 7.86
C LEU A 49 10.27 1.90 6.62
N ASP A 50 11.56 1.56 6.56
CA ASP A 50 12.45 1.95 5.45
C ASP A 50 12.61 3.48 5.28
N TYR A 51 12.42 4.24 6.37
CA TYR A 51 12.62 5.71 6.41
C TYR A 51 14.03 6.11 6.83
N PHE A 52 14.74 5.19 7.46
CA PHE A 52 16.01 5.45 8.12
C PHE A 52 17.08 4.53 7.51
N GLU A 53 18.28 5.05 7.31
CA GLU A 53 19.47 4.25 6.97
C GLU A 53 19.97 3.50 8.20
N LYS A 54 19.91 4.15 9.37
CA LYS A 54 20.35 3.59 10.65
C LYS A 54 19.34 3.93 11.74
N VAL A 55 19.02 2.94 12.58
CA VAL A 55 18.23 3.09 13.80
C VAL A 55 19.01 2.52 14.98
N GLU A 56 19.28 3.36 15.97
CA GLU A 56 19.95 2.97 17.21
C GLU A 56 19.07 3.33 18.40
N VAL A 57 18.86 2.36 19.29
CA VAL A 57 18.09 2.57 20.52
C VAL A 57 18.99 2.25 21.69
N SER A 58 19.27 3.27 22.49
CA SER A 58 20.11 3.18 23.69
C SER A 58 19.33 3.59 24.93
N THR A 59 19.84 3.22 26.09
CA THR A 59 19.25 3.53 27.39
C THR A 59 20.23 4.36 28.19
N VAL A 60 19.82 5.51 28.70
CA VAL A 60 20.61 6.32 29.64
C VAL A 60 19.92 6.36 31.00
N PRO A 61 20.67 6.49 32.11
CA PRO A 61 20.08 6.65 33.44
C PRO A 61 19.11 7.83 33.48
N GLY A 62 17.94 7.62 34.08
CA GLY A 62 16.94 8.65 34.28
C GLY A 62 17.21 9.50 35.52
N SER A 63 16.19 10.28 35.89
CA SER A 63 16.20 11.17 37.04
C SER A 63 16.20 10.42 38.38
N GLU A 64 15.58 9.23 38.42
CA GLU A 64 15.56 8.33 39.59
C GLU A 64 16.35 7.03 39.34
N PRO A 65 16.86 6.36 40.40
CA PRO A 65 17.67 5.14 40.25
C PRO A 65 16.96 3.95 39.57
N ASP A 66 15.63 3.92 39.58
CA ASP A 66 14.79 2.93 38.92
C ASP A 66 14.18 3.44 37.62
N GLN A 67 14.65 4.57 37.10
CA GLN A 67 14.18 5.16 35.85
C GLN A 67 15.26 5.14 34.76
N VAL A 68 14.83 4.94 33.51
CA VAL A 68 15.68 4.98 32.33
C VAL A 68 15.05 5.83 31.24
N VAL A 69 15.89 6.58 30.52
CA VAL A 69 15.47 7.32 29.32
C VAL A 69 15.86 6.49 28.09
N LEU A 70 14.89 6.29 27.20
CA LEU A 70 15.13 5.64 25.91
C LEU A 70 15.55 6.69 24.90
N VAL A 71 16.77 6.59 24.38
CA VAL A 71 17.28 7.49 23.34
C VAL A 71 17.24 6.74 22.01
N VAL A 72 16.48 7.29 21.06
CA VAL A 72 16.27 6.75 19.72
C VAL A 72 16.97 7.67 18.74
N ASP A 73 18.17 7.28 18.33
CA ASP A 73 18.96 8.00 17.35
C ASP A 73 18.69 7.40 15.96
N VAL A 74 18.18 8.21 15.04
CA VAL A 74 17.91 7.81 13.66
C VAL A 74 18.73 8.63 12.67
N VAL A 75 19.09 8.00 11.56
CA VAL A 75 19.66 8.67 10.39
C VAL A 75 18.67 8.53 9.25
N GLU A 76 18.03 9.63 8.87
CA GLU A 76 17.03 9.64 7.79
C GLU A 76 17.65 9.41 6.42
N LYS A 77 16.94 8.69 5.56
CA LYS A 77 17.29 8.53 4.15
C LYS A 77 16.18 9.04 3.24
N SER A 78 16.44 9.07 1.93
CA SER A 78 15.40 9.36 0.95
C SER A 78 14.34 8.25 0.95
N THR A 79 13.08 8.64 1.16
CA THR A 79 11.90 7.75 1.12
C THR A 79 11.17 7.77 -0.21
N GLY A 80 11.54 8.71 -1.08
CA GLY A 80 11.07 8.82 -2.45
C GLY A 80 11.79 7.83 -3.37
N GLU A 81 11.03 7.15 -4.22
CA GLU A 81 11.50 6.17 -5.19
C GLU A 81 10.88 6.46 -6.56
N PHE A 82 11.71 6.37 -7.60
CA PHE A 82 11.28 6.30 -8.99
C PHE A 82 11.56 4.90 -9.52
N SER A 83 10.53 4.26 -10.08
CA SER A 83 10.63 2.92 -10.65
C SER A 83 10.20 2.97 -12.12
N ILE A 84 10.95 2.29 -12.99
CA ILE A 84 10.61 2.10 -14.40
C ILE A 84 10.75 0.62 -14.73
N GLY A 85 9.77 0.07 -15.44
CA GLY A 85 9.69 -1.33 -15.82
C GLY A 85 9.28 -1.47 -17.28
N ALA A 86 9.72 -2.55 -17.90
CA ALA A 86 9.27 -2.98 -19.22
C ALA A 86 9.06 -4.50 -19.20
N GLY A 87 8.08 -4.97 -19.95
CA GLY A 87 7.71 -6.38 -20.02
C GLY A 87 7.15 -6.73 -21.39
N TYR A 88 6.94 -8.02 -21.62
CA TYR A 88 6.29 -8.53 -22.82
C TYR A 88 5.34 -9.67 -22.43
N SER A 89 4.08 -9.56 -22.84
CA SER A 89 3.09 -10.63 -22.67
C SER A 89 2.81 -11.31 -24.00
N THR A 90 2.80 -12.64 -24.03
CA THR A 90 2.46 -13.42 -25.23
C THR A 90 0.98 -13.79 -25.31
N GLY A 91 0.16 -13.45 -24.30
CA GLY A 91 -1.26 -13.81 -24.27
C GLY A 91 -2.13 -12.85 -23.45
N GLY A 92 -3.45 -13.06 -23.54
CA GLY A 92 -4.47 -12.22 -22.94
C GLY A 92 -4.74 -10.92 -23.71
N ASP A 93 -5.65 -10.11 -23.17
CA ASP A 93 -6.15 -8.86 -23.77
C ASP A 93 -5.08 -7.75 -23.89
N THR A 94 -3.90 -7.96 -23.34
CA THR A 94 -2.78 -6.99 -23.33
C THR A 94 -1.49 -7.62 -23.87
N SER A 95 -1.61 -8.40 -24.94
CA SER A 95 -0.44 -9.01 -25.59
C SER A 95 0.49 -7.96 -26.21
N GLY A 96 1.79 -8.29 -26.25
CA GLY A 96 2.85 -7.41 -26.75
C GLY A 96 3.68 -6.74 -25.65
N PRO A 97 4.53 -5.77 -26.04
CA PRO A 97 5.38 -5.05 -25.11
C PRO A 97 4.56 -4.08 -24.25
N SER A 98 4.98 -3.93 -23.00
CA SER A 98 4.41 -2.97 -22.05
C SER A 98 5.52 -2.23 -21.33
N VAL A 99 5.27 -0.98 -20.97
CA VAL A 99 6.14 -0.16 -20.11
C VAL A 99 5.32 0.39 -18.95
N GLU A 100 5.95 0.53 -17.80
CA GLU A 100 5.37 1.17 -16.64
C GLU A 100 6.39 2.05 -15.94
N GLY A 101 5.89 3.13 -15.33
CA GLY A 101 6.66 4.03 -14.50
C GLY A 101 5.86 4.39 -13.26
N SER A 102 6.54 4.55 -12.13
CA SER A 102 5.90 5.04 -10.91
C SER A 102 6.82 5.91 -10.08
N ILE A 103 6.20 6.87 -9.39
CA ILE A 103 6.83 7.69 -8.35
C ILE A 103 6.14 7.33 -7.04
N THR A 104 6.92 6.93 -6.06
CA THR A 104 6.45 6.53 -4.73
C THR A 104 7.11 7.40 -3.67
N GLU A 105 6.35 7.83 -2.67
CA GLU A 105 6.85 8.51 -1.47
C GLU A 105 6.26 7.80 -0.25
N ARG A 106 7.11 7.15 0.56
CA ARG A 106 6.66 6.33 1.70
C ARG A 106 6.45 7.13 2.99
N ASN A 107 6.99 8.35 3.06
CA ASN A 107 6.94 9.22 4.23
C ASN A 107 6.54 10.65 3.83
N PHE A 108 5.41 10.78 3.15
CA PHE A 108 4.95 12.04 2.60
C PHE A 108 4.87 13.12 3.70
N LEU A 109 5.59 14.23 3.48
CA LEU A 109 5.71 15.35 4.42
C LEU A 109 6.16 14.94 5.85
N GLY A 110 6.87 13.82 5.98
CA GLY A 110 7.32 13.30 7.26
C GLY A 110 6.23 12.65 8.11
N ARG A 111 5.05 12.36 7.54
CA ARG A 111 3.86 11.90 8.29
C ARG A 111 3.70 10.39 8.35
N GLY A 112 4.62 9.64 7.74
CA GLY A 112 4.51 8.19 7.55
C GLY A 112 3.35 7.79 6.63
N GLN A 113 2.95 8.70 5.74
CA GLN A 113 1.90 8.51 4.74
C GLN A 113 2.52 8.04 3.43
N PHE A 114 1.88 7.08 2.78
CA PHE A 114 2.31 6.53 1.50
C PHE A 114 1.54 7.19 0.36
N ILE A 115 2.26 7.67 -0.64
CA ILE A 115 1.72 8.15 -1.92
C ILE A 115 2.39 7.40 -3.06
N LYS A 116 1.60 6.98 -4.03
CA LYS A 116 2.12 6.44 -5.30
C LYS A 116 1.34 7.02 -6.47
N LEU A 117 2.06 7.50 -7.47
CA LEU A 117 1.54 7.82 -8.79
C LEU A 117 2.17 6.84 -9.78
N SER A 118 1.37 6.15 -10.56
CA SER A 118 1.85 5.24 -11.60
C SER A 118 1.15 5.47 -12.92
N ALA A 119 1.91 5.30 -13.99
CA ALA A 119 1.43 5.32 -15.35
C ALA A 119 2.09 4.16 -16.10
N GLY A 120 1.31 3.44 -16.90
CA GLY A 120 1.80 2.36 -17.72
C GLY A 120 0.96 2.19 -18.95
N GLY A 121 1.50 1.46 -19.92
CA GLY A 121 0.79 1.16 -21.13
C GLY A 121 1.53 0.14 -21.98
N GLY A 122 0.77 -0.57 -22.79
CA GLY A 122 1.26 -1.47 -23.81
C GLY A 122 0.56 -1.21 -25.12
N ARG A 123 0.58 -2.21 -26.01
CA ARG A 123 -0.08 -2.14 -27.31
C ARG A 123 -1.59 -1.87 -27.19
N ASN A 124 -2.26 -2.57 -26.27
CA ASN A 124 -3.71 -2.61 -26.12
C ASN A 124 -4.19 -2.07 -24.77
N SER A 125 -3.31 -1.42 -24.00
CA SER A 125 -3.60 -1.01 -22.63
C SER A 125 -2.97 0.32 -22.27
N ARG A 126 -3.68 1.11 -21.48
CA ARG A 126 -3.15 2.29 -20.78
C ARG A 126 -3.71 2.30 -19.37
N ASP A 127 -2.87 2.54 -18.38
CA ASP A 127 -3.21 2.53 -16.97
C ASP A 127 -2.59 3.74 -16.30
N TYR A 128 -3.41 4.50 -15.58
CA TYR A 128 -2.99 5.58 -14.71
C TYR A 128 -3.60 5.33 -13.34
N SER A 129 -2.82 5.48 -12.28
CA SER A 129 -3.36 5.35 -10.93
C SER A 129 -2.64 6.23 -9.93
N PHE A 130 -3.41 6.72 -8.97
CA PHE A 130 -2.96 7.43 -7.79
C PHE A 130 -3.44 6.67 -6.55
N SER A 131 -2.53 6.45 -5.60
CA SER A 131 -2.81 5.76 -4.35
C SER A 131 -2.31 6.58 -3.18
N PHE A 132 -3.15 6.73 -2.15
CA PHE A 132 -2.79 7.31 -0.86
C PHE A 132 -3.10 6.31 0.25
N THR A 133 -2.22 6.17 1.24
CA THR A 133 -2.43 5.35 2.44
C THR A 133 -1.95 6.08 3.70
N GLU A 134 -2.81 6.16 4.71
CA GLU A 134 -2.49 6.49 6.09
C GLU A 134 -2.46 5.19 6.92
N PRO A 135 -1.29 4.67 7.34
CA PRO A 135 -1.20 3.41 8.08
C PRO A 135 -1.75 3.47 9.50
N TYR A 136 -1.85 4.68 10.08
CA TYR A 136 -2.33 4.89 11.45
C TYR A 136 -3.55 5.82 11.51
N PHE A 137 -4.63 5.41 10.84
CA PHE A 137 -5.87 6.19 10.78
C PHE A 137 -6.44 6.41 12.19
N LEU A 138 -6.74 7.68 12.52
CA LEU A 138 -7.22 8.11 13.84
C LEU A 138 -6.30 7.69 15.01
N GLY A 139 -5.00 7.57 14.75
CA GLY A 139 -4.01 7.19 15.77
C GLY A 139 -4.04 5.71 16.17
N ARG A 140 -4.80 4.87 15.46
CA ARG A 140 -4.87 3.43 15.68
C ARG A 140 -4.10 2.71 14.58
N ARG A 141 -3.64 1.47 14.83
CA ARG A 141 -3.02 0.59 13.81
C ARG A 141 -4.07 0.09 12.81
N ILE A 142 -4.70 1.02 12.11
CA ILE A 142 -5.72 0.80 11.09
C ILE A 142 -5.23 1.56 9.86
N ALA A 143 -4.90 0.84 8.80
CA ALA A 143 -4.54 1.46 7.55
C ALA A 143 -5.82 1.95 6.87
N ALA A 144 -5.88 3.22 6.48
CA ALA A 144 -6.95 3.75 5.63
C ALA A 144 -6.33 4.34 4.38
N GLY A 145 -6.92 4.11 3.22
CA GLY A 145 -6.40 4.60 1.97
C GLY A 145 -7.48 4.78 0.92
N PHE A 146 -7.13 5.50 -0.14
CA PHE A 146 -7.92 5.53 -1.34
C PHE A 146 -7.04 5.36 -2.57
N ASP A 147 -7.61 4.77 -3.60
CA ASP A 147 -7.02 4.64 -4.92
C ASP A 147 -7.96 5.30 -5.91
N VAL A 148 -7.40 5.99 -6.90
CA VAL A 148 -8.13 6.45 -8.07
C VAL A 148 -7.36 5.96 -9.28
N PHE A 149 -8.06 5.36 -10.23
CA PHE A 149 -7.43 4.80 -11.42
C PHE A 149 -8.24 5.10 -12.67
N ASN A 150 -7.54 5.26 -13.77
CA ASN A 150 -8.11 5.32 -15.11
C ASN A 150 -7.44 4.25 -15.95
N ARG A 151 -8.25 3.38 -16.53
CA ARG A 151 -7.81 2.24 -17.31
C ARG A 151 -8.46 2.26 -18.67
N THR A 152 -7.66 2.07 -19.70
CA THR A 152 -8.13 1.86 -21.07
C THR A 152 -7.66 0.51 -21.56
N ARG A 153 -8.57 -0.24 -22.19
CA ARG A 153 -8.30 -1.50 -22.88
C ARG A 153 -8.86 -1.41 -24.29
N GLU A 154 -8.03 -1.72 -25.26
CA GLU A 154 -8.36 -1.73 -26.70
C GLU A 154 -8.44 -3.18 -27.15
N TYR A 155 -9.64 -3.62 -27.51
CA TYR A 155 -9.92 -4.93 -28.11
C TYR A 155 -10.08 -4.75 -29.62
N ASP A 156 -10.16 -5.88 -30.35
CA ASP A 156 -10.21 -5.84 -31.82
C ASP A 156 -11.40 -5.04 -32.37
N ASP A 157 -12.57 -5.10 -31.71
CA ASP A 157 -13.80 -4.46 -32.22
C ASP A 157 -14.30 -3.30 -31.34
N TYR A 158 -13.79 -3.17 -30.11
CA TYR A 158 -14.28 -2.21 -29.14
C TYR A 158 -13.22 -1.78 -28.13
N LYS A 159 -13.46 -0.64 -27.49
CA LYS A 159 -12.61 -0.07 -26.46
C LYS A 159 -13.38 0.07 -25.15
N SER A 160 -12.75 -0.31 -24.04
CA SER A 160 -13.26 -0.08 -22.68
C SER A 160 -12.43 0.99 -21.97
N GLU A 161 -13.11 2.00 -21.43
CA GLU A 161 -12.56 3.06 -20.60
C GLU A 161 -13.20 2.98 -19.19
N THR A 162 -12.38 2.69 -18.18
CA THR A 162 -12.82 2.52 -16.79
C THR A 162 -12.15 3.54 -15.89
N LEU A 163 -12.95 4.46 -15.34
CA LEU A 163 -12.53 5.39 -14.29
C LEU A 163 -13.09 4.89 -12.96
N GLY A 164 -12.23 4.58 -12.00
CA GLY A 164 -12.65 4.05 -10.72
C GLY A 164 -11.95 4.69 -9.53
N ALA A 165 -12.58 4.53 -8.38
CA ALA A 165 -12.04 4.86 -7.08
C ALA A 165 -12.34 3.74 -6.09
N THR A 166 -11.38 3.48 -5.21
CA THR A 166 -11.50 2.51 -4.13
C THR A 166 -11.15 3.18 -2.83
N VAL A 167 -11.98 3.01 -1.81
CA VAL A 167 -11.63 3.35 -0.42
C VAL A 167 -11.38 2.04 0.32
N ARG A 168 -10.24 1.94 1.02
CA ARG A 168 -9.81 0.70 1.69
C ARG A 168 -9.43 0.94 3.14
N PHE A 169 -9.76 -0.04 3.99
CA PHE A 169 -9.38 -0.12 5.38
C PHE A 169 -8.69 -1.46 5.64
N GLY A 170 -7.46 -1.43 6.14
CA GLY A 170 -6.66 -2.59 6.53
C GLY A 170 -6.55 -2.70 8.04
N LEU A 171 -6.87 -3.88 8.58
CA LEU A 171 -6.92 -4.18 10.00
C LEU A 171 -6.03 -5.39 10.29
N PRO A 172 -4.88 -5.22 10.97
CA PRO A 172 -4.13 -6.34 11.50
C PRO A 172 -4.91 -6.92 12.70
N ILE A 173 -5.36 -8.17 12.60
CA ILE A 173 -6.05 -8.85 13.70
C ILE A 173 -5.01 -9.50 14.62
N THR A 174 -4.05 -10.20 14.03
CA THR A 174 -2.90 -10.78 14.71
C THR A 174 -1.64 -10.57 13.85
N ASP A 175 -0.48 -11.00 14.33
CA ASP A 175 0.76 -10.94 13.56
C ASP A 175 0.69 -11.70 12.22
N ASN A 176 -0.19 -12.72 12.13
CA ASN A 176 -0.31 -13.58 10.96
C ASN A 176 -1.64 -13.41 10.20
N ILE A 177 -2.63 -12.71 10.78
CA ILE A 177 -3.96 -12.51 10.20
C ILE A 177 -4.20 -11.02 9.99
N SER A 178 -4.48 -10.64 8.74
CA SER A 178 -4.92 -9.30 8.39
C SER A 178 -6.23 -9.34 7.60
N THR A 179 -7.06 -8.33 7.80
CA THR A 179 -8.33 -8.16 7.09
C THR A 179 -8.32 -6.84 6.34
N GLN A 180 -8.93 -6.82 5.17
CA GLN A 180 -9.12 -5.62 4.37
C GLN A 180 -10.58 -5.46 4.00
N LEU A 181 -11.16 -4.30 4.27
CA LEU A 181 -12.47 -3.91 3.77
C LEU A 181 -12.27 -2.84 2.71
N ALA A 182 -12.88 -3.00 1.54
CA ALA A 182 -12.82 -2.02 0.48
C ALA A 182 -14.21 -1.71 -0.07
N TYR A 183 -14.44 -0.45 -0.42
CA TYR A 183 -15.58 -0.03 -1.21
C TYR A 183 -15.05 0.47 -2.55
N ASN A 184 -15.53 -0.13 -3.64
CA ASN A 184 -15.14 0.18 -5.00
C ASN A 184 -16.30 0.86 -5.71
N ILE A 185 -15.99 1.91 -6.47
CA ILE A 185 -16.89 2.55 -7.41
C ILE A 185 -16.16 2.75 -8.72
N ALA A 186 -16.77 2.35 -9.83
CA ALA A 186 -16.16 2.47 -11.15
C ALA A 186 -17.22 2.82 -12.19
N GLN A 187 -16.90 3.79 -13.04
CA GLN A 187 -17.64 4.06 -14.26
C GLN A 187 -16.92 3.39 -15.43
N GLU A 188 -17.65 2.57 -16.17
CA GLU A 188 -17.14 1.87 -17.34
C GLU A 188 -17.90 2.30 -18.60
N LYS A 189 -17.13 2.71 -19.61
CA LYS A 189 -17.65 3.17 -20.90
C LYS A 189 -17.09 2.28 -22.00
N TYR A 190 -17.98 1.77 -22.84
CA TYR A 190 -17.61 1.04 -24.03
C TYR A 190 -17.82 1.92 -25.27
N LYS A 191 -16.93 1.80 -26.25
CA LYS A 191 -17.05 2.44 -27.56
C LYS A 191 -16.67 1.42 -28.62
N LEU A 192 -17.32 1.48 -29.79
CA LEU A 192 -16.83 0.76 -30.97
C LEU A 192 -15.47 1.33 -31.36
N ASP A 193 -14.61 0.46 -31.88
CA ASP A 193 -13.39 0.92 -32.54
C ASP A 193 -13.75 1.64 -33.85
N ASP A 194 -12.96 2.62 -34.26
CA ASP A 194 -13.21 3.45 -35.44
C ASP A 194 -13.19 2.62 -36.73
N ASP A 195 -12.46 1.48 -36.71
CA ASP A 195 -12.35 0.53 -37.82
C ASP A 195 -13.50 -0.50 -37.86
N CYS A 196 -14.40 -0.52 -36.85
CA CYS A 196 -15.50 -1.46 -36.75
C CYS A 196 -16.86 -0.77 -36.96
N ASP A 197 -17.40 -0.88 -38.17
CA ASP A 197 -18.78 -0.51 -38.50
C ASP A 197 -19.68 -1.77 -38.59
N PRO A 198 -20.66 -1.93 -37.67
CA PRO A 198 -21.62 -3.05 -37.71
C PRO A 198 -22.43 -3.10 -39.01
N LEU A 199 -22.62 -1.97 -39.69
CA LEU A 199 -23.32 -1.90 -40.98
C LEU A 199 -22.42 -2.25 -42.17
N ALA A 200 -21.09 -2.21 -41.99
CA ALA A 200 -20.09 -2.57 -43.00
C ALA A 200 -19.56 -4.01 -42.86
N GLY A 201 -20.12 -4.80 -41.94
CA GLY A 201 -19.82 -6.23 -41.78
C GLY A 201 -18.93 -6.60 -40.59
N CYS A 202 -18.72 -5.70 -39.62
CA CYS A 202 -18.05 -6.04 -38.37
C CYS A 202 -18.95 -6.97 -37.52
N ASP A 203 -18.50 -8.22 -37.29
CA ASP A 203 -19.27 -9.25 -36.55
C ASP A 203 -19.06 -9.11 -35.03
N ILE A 204 -19.78 -8.17 -34.42
CA ILE A 204 -19.81 -7.96 -32.98
C ILE A 204 -21.01 -8.69 -32.35
N SER A 205 -20.78 -9.34 -31.21
CA SER A 205 -21.86 -9.92 -30.42
C SER A 205 -22.90 -8.88 -29.97
N GLN A 206 -24.19 -9.22 -30.09
CA GLN A 206 -25.28 -8.32 -29.68
C GLN A 206 -25.16 -7.85 -28.21
N ALA A 207 -24.55 -8.64 -27.34
CA ALA A 207 -24.29 -8.27 -25.94
C ALA A 207 -23.37 -7.05 -25.82
N VAL A 208 -22.34 -6.94 -26.68
CA VAL A 208 -21.42 -5.80 -26.70
C VAL A 208 -22.11 -4.56 -27.28
N LEU A 209 -22.91 -4.71 -28.35
CA LEU A 209 -23.69 -3.59 -28.92
C LEU A 209 -24.66 -3.00 -27.89
N ASN A 210 -25.37 -3.87 -27.14
CA ASN A 210 -26.24 -3.42 -26.06
C ASN A 210 -25.44 -2.77 -24.93
N GLY A 211 -24.30 -3.35 -24.57
CA GLY A 211 -23.37 -2.82 -23.57
C GLY A 211 -22.83 -1.42 -23.93
N ILE A 212 -22.62 -1.15 -25.22
CA ILE A 212 -22.21 0.16 -25.74
C ILE A 212 -23.38 1.15 -25.69
N ALA A 213 -24.58 0.74 -26.15
CA ALA A 213 -25.77 1.58 -26.17
C ALA A 213 -26.22 2.05 -24.78
N GLU A 214 -26.06 1.20 -23.76
CA GLU A 214 -26.43 1.49 -22.38
C GLU A 214 -25.27 2.10 -21.55
N SER A 215 -24.09 2.25 -22.15
CA SER A 215 -22.95 2.91 -21.48
C SER A 215 -23.18 4.43 -21.33
N PRO A 216 -22.64 5.07 -20.27
CA PRO A 216 -21.72 4.55 -19.27
C PRO A 216 -22.39 3.80 -18.11
N TRP A 217 -21.76 2.70 -17.68
CA TRP A 217 -22.20 1.88 -16.55
C TRP A 217 -21.55 2.33 -15.27
N LEU A 218 -22.32 2.51 -14.20
CA LEU A 218 -21.79 2.73 -12.86
C LEU A 218 -21.86 1.43 -12.06
N LYS A 219 -20.69 0.93 -11.66
CA LYS A 219 -20.52 -0.27 -10.85
C LYS A 219 -20.09 0.14 -9.44
N SER A 220 -20.73 -0.43 -8.43
CA SER A 220 -20.30 -0.30 -7.04
C SER A 220 -20.24 -1.67 -6.38
N SER A 221 -19.20 -1.92 -5.60
CA SER A 221 -19.05 -3.17 -4.85
C SER A 221 -18.40 -2.93 -3.50
N VAL A 222 -18.69 -3.83 -2.55
CA VAL A 222 -17.95 -3.95 -1.30
C VAL A 222 -17.12 -5.21 -1.42
N SER A 223 -15.84 -5.11 -1.09
CA SER A 223 -14.92 -6.24 -1.06
C SER A 223 -14.40 -6.48 0.34
N LEU A 224 -14.34 -7.74 0.75
CA LEU A 224 -13.76 -8.18 2.00
C LEU A 224 -12.61 -9.15 1.69
N GLY A 225 -11.43 -8.82 2.18
CA GLY A 225 -10.21 -9.64 2.08
C GLY A 225 -9.79 -10.14 3.45
N LEU A 226 -9.39 -11.40 3.55
CA LEU A 226 -8.73 -11.99 4.71
C LEU A 226 -7.44 -12.66 4.23
N VAL A 227 -6.31 -12.23 4.81
CA VAL A 227 -5.00 -12.80 4.52
C VAL A 227 -4.47 -13.48 5.79
N TYR A 228 -4.15 -14.76 5.67
CA TYR A 228 -3.40 -15.52 6.65
C TYR A 228 -2.03 -15.87 6.07
N ASN A 229 -0.97 -15.41 6.73
CA ASN A 229 0.39 -15.65 6.27
C ASN A 229 1.29 -16.09 7.42
N THR A 230 1.84 -17.29 7.30
CA THR A 230 2.88 -17.83 8.19
C THR A 230 4.14 -18.24 7.44
N ILE A 231 4.30 -17.79 6.19
CA ILE A 231 5.48 -18.10 5.37
C ILE A 231 6.71 -17.38 5.93
N ASP A 232 7.83 -18.10 5.94
CA ASP A 232 9.13 -17.65 6.41
C ASP A 232 9.79 -16.61 5.48
N ASP A 233 9.87 -16.91 4.18
CA ASP A 233 10.39 -16.00 3.15
C ASP A 233 9.47 -15.99 1.92
N MET A 234 8.90 -14.82 1.60
CA MET A 234 7.98 -14.70 0.46
C MET A 234 8.64 -14.80 -0.92
N LYS A 235 9.96 -14.60 -1.01
CA LYS A 235 10.73 -14.77 -2.24
C LYS A 235 11.22 -16.21 -2.42
N ASN A 236 11.50 -16.90 -1.32
CA ASN A 236 11.98 -18.27 -1.34
C ASN A 236 11.37 -19.10 -0.18
N PRO A 237 10.09 -19.50 -0.27
CA PRO A 237 9.37 -20.11 0.84
C PRO A 237 9.87 -21.52 1.13
N HIS A 238 10.14 -21.85 2.39
CA HIS A 238 10.55 -23.20 2.82
C HIS A 238 9.57 -23.81 3.83
N GLU A 239 8.90 -22.98 4.63
CA GLU A 239 7.90 -23.41 5.61
C GLU A 239 6.72 -22.42 5.67
N GLY A 240 5.57 -22.90 6.17
CA GLY A 240 4.39 -22.06 6.43
C GLY A 240 3.25 -22.19 5.42
N ILE A 241 2.22 -21.35 5.61
CA ILE A 241 0.98 -21.34 4.81
C ILE A 241 0.64 -19.90 4.44
N PHE A 242 0.27 -19.69 3.18
CA PHE A 242 -0.34 -18.46 2.72
C PHE A 242 -1.75 -18.75 2.19
N ALA A 243 -2.75 -18.07 2.76
CA ALA A 243 -4.12 -18.12 2.31
C ALA A 243 -4.66 -16.70 2.15
N ASN A 244 -5.25 -16.41 0.99
CA ASN A 244 -5.93 -15.15 0.71
C ASN A 244 -7.37 -15.47 0.27
N VAL A 245 -8.35 -14.95 1.00
CA VAL A 245 -9.76 -15.05 0.68
C VAL A 245 -10.26 -13.65 0.38
N THR A 246 -10.78 -13.41 -0.83
CA THR A 246 -11.39 -12.13 -1.20
C THR A 246 -12.77 -12.39 -1.77
N THR A 247 -13.76 -11.64 -1.29
CA THR A 247 -15.16 -11.65 -1.76
C THR A 247 -15.57 -10.27 -2.20
#